data_AF-A0A501PRM3-F1
#
_entry.id   AF-A0A501PRM3-F1
#
_cell.length_a   1.000
_cell.length_b   1.000
_cell.length_c   1.000
_cell.angle_alpha   90.00
_cell.angle_beta   90.00
_cell.angle_gamma   90.00
#
_symmetry.space_group_name_H-M   'P 1'
#
loop_
_entity.id
_entity.type
_entity.pdbx_description
1 polymer ?
#
loop_
_entity_poly.entity_id
_entity_poly.type
_entity_poly.pdbx_seq_one_letter_code
_entity_poly.pdbx_strand_id
1 'polypeptide(L)'
;MAQGKRSVFDRFKSGNGGQKLAPPKSRPLRSLSSGDDGSSSVKPITNSKLESFLEKDDIALSGRAQLISMLSMKEKVGDSWNSVKGRIASAFESSLESSCSPNDNLFKRSDEEYIAIFSSQTAENKSPDDLSNICRNLMVEVARKFLGEIEPDPDIARTIYGFKDGKFLFDREVREGPDRKKAGSAAKPEEQKSSVNDLFVSNERFDLLYRPNWSVSHETITTYSVHASAHDAQDNVRYDYNVLKDKTALECLIGLDWLLLSDSIEIMEGLYINNFRTVYAIPVHYETVFSPERIKGYLLRCKKIPEELRKYVIFNLTGIPDGVPVTKLQMIISSLKPYCNSVQLECASLPRDCSKLVMPGLRYLKYRLPDKVPSDKSYWVKMAEFAISCKKNKLLSVITNVNSVEHLMITREIGVNFLSGDIIGNYCEIPEHMQKIKWQELVNKAEF
;
A
#
# COMPACT_ATOMS: atom_id res chain seq x y z
N MET A 1 -23.58 -41.36 39.77
CA MET A 1 -24.06 -40.11 39.17
C MET A 1 -22.95 -39.61 38.25
N ALA A 2 -23.09 -39.89 36.94
CA ALA A 2 -23.65 -38.99 35.91
C ALA A 2 -22.47 -38.34 35.15
N GLN A 3 -22.15 -38.85 33.96
CA GLN A 3 -22.41 -38.20 32.65
C GLN A 3 -21.51 -36.97 32.43
N GLY A 4 -20.65 -36.84 31.42
CA GLY A 4 -20.67 -37.38 30.06
C GLY A 4 -21.14 -36.29 29.08
N LYS A 5 -20.29 -35.91 28.12
CA LYS A 5 -20.72 -35.61 26.73
C LYS A 5 -19.53 -35.61 25.78
N ARG A 6 -19.79 -36.23 24.63
CA ARG A 6 -18.87 -36.75 23.61
C ARG A 6 -18.62 -35.71 22.51
N SER A 7 -17.41 -35.78 21.96
CA SER A 7 -17.04 -35.24 20.66
C SER A 7 -17.77 -35.98 19.54
N VAL A 8 -18.20 -35.23 18.53
CA VAL A 8 -18.90 -35.67 17.33
C VAL A 8 -17.86 -36.04 16.28
N PHE A 9 -17.33 -37.26 16.35
CA PHE A 9 -16.53 -37.87 15.27
C PHE A 9 -16.68 -39.38 15.38
N ASP A 10 -17.85 -39.90 14.96
CA ASP A 10 -18.05 -41.33 14.71
C ASP A 10 -19.36 -41.51 13.96
N ARG A 11 -19.28 -41.55 12.62
CA ARG A 11 -20.24 -42.26 11.78
C ARG A 11 -19.67 -42.46 10.38
N PHE A 12 -19.82 -43.69 9.90
CA PHE A 12 -19.52 -44.22 8.56
C PHE A 12 -18.13 -44.81 8.29
N LYS A 13 -17.90 -46.01 8.86
CA LYS A 13 -17.57 -47.22 8.08
C LYS A 13 -18.89 -48.03 8.02
N SER A 14 -19.30 -48.79 7.00
CA SER A 14 -18.63 -49.58 5.96
C SER A 14 -19.72 -50.14 5.03
N GLY A 15 -19.44 -50.38 3.74
CA GLY A 15 -20.41 -51.01 2.84
C GLY A 15 -19.83 -51.45 1.49
N ASN A 16 -19.06 -52.54 1.53
CA ASN A 16 -18.74 -53.57 0.53
C ASN A 16 -19.26 -53.44 -0.94
N GLY A 17 -18.39 -53.77 -1.91
CA GLY A 17 -18.83 -54.15 -3.26
C GLY A 17 -17.74 -54.07 -4.32
N GLY A 18 -16.94 -55.13 -4.46
CA GLY A 18 -15.95 -55.23 -5.54
C GLY A 18 -16.59 -55.42 -6.91
N GLN A 19 -16.16 -54.62 -7.88
CA GLN A 19 -16.15 -55.00 -9.29
C GLN A 19 -14.82 -54.58 -9.92
N LYS A 20 -14.05 -55.58 -10.35
CA LYS A 20 -12.90 -55.43 -11.24
C LYS A 20 -13.42 -54.95 -12.61
N LEU A 21 -13.09 -53.72 -12.99
CA LEU A 21 -13.21 -53.26 -14.38
C LEU A 21 -11.82 -53.30 -15.02
N ALA A 22 -11.72 -54.07 -16.10
CA ALA A 22 -10.54 -54.19 -16.94
C ALA A 22 -10.18 -52.83 -17.60
N PRO A 23 -8.90 -52.57 -17.90
CA PRO A 23 -8.49 -51.33 -18.56
C PRO A 23 -9.10 -51.28 -19.98
N PRO A 24 -9.68 -50.15 -20.40
CA PRO A 24 -10.26 -50.05 -21.73
C PRO A 24 -9.14 -50.13 -22.78
N LYS A 25 -9.35 -51.03 -23.74
CA LYS A 25 -8.51 -51.26 -24.91
C LYS A 25 -8.29 -49.94 -25.66
N SER A 26 -7.02 -49.55 -25.79
CA SER A 26 -6.54 -48.48 -26.65
C SER A 26 -7.01 -48.70 -28.09
N ARG A 27 -8.01 -47.94 -28.55
CA ARG A 27 -8.34 -47.82 -29.97
C ARG A 27 -7.42 -46.79 -30.61
N PRO A 28 -6.89 -47.08 -31.81
CA PRO A 28 -5.83 -46.29 -32.40
C PRO A 28 -6.40 -44.93 -32.85
N LEU A 29 -5.75 -43.86 -32.41
CA LEU A 29 -6.01 -42.51 -32.89
C LEU A 29 -5.79 -42.48 -34.40
N ARG A 30 -6.86 -42.19 -35.14
CA ARG A 30 -6.86 -41.85 -36.56
C ARG A 30 -5.70 -40.91 -36.85
N SER A 31 -4.87 -41.30 -37.81
CA SER A 31 -3.86 -40.47 -38.46
C SER A 31 -4.56 -39.27 -39.10
N LEU A 32 -4.55 -38.13 -38.40
CA LEU A 32 -4.76 -36.84 -39.03
C LEU A 32 -3.40 -36.40 -39.55
N SER A 33 -3.36 -36.35 -40.87
CA SER A 33 -2.28 -35.93 -41.74
C SER A 33 -1.64 -34.63 -41.27
N SER A 34 -0.30 -34.67 -41.26
CA SER A 34 0.59 -33.52 -41.42
C SER A 34 0.11 -32.60 -42.53
N GLY A 35 -0.20 -31.35 -42.19
CA GLY A 35 -0.57 -30.34 -43.18
C GLY A 35 -1.47 -29.28 -42.57
N ASP A 36 -0.89 -28.41 -41.75
CA ASP A 36 -0.94 -26.98 -42.01
C ASP A 36 0.09 -26.32 -41.11
N ASP A 37 1.11 -25.70 -41.70
CA ASP A 37 1.90 -24.64 -41.05
C ASP A 37 0.97 -23.41 -40.91
N GLY A 38 -0.10 -23.58 -40.13
CA GLY A 38 -0.90 -22.47 -39.64
C GLY A 38 -0.02 -21.71 -38.67
N SER A 39 0.41 -20.52 -39.08
CA SER A 39 1.26 -19.66 -38.27
C SER A 39 0.57 -19.39 -36.93
N SER A 40 0.93 -20.18 -35.91
CA SER A 40 0.48 -19.98 -34.54
C SER A 40 0.77 -18.52 -34.17
N SER A 41 -0.28 -17.79 -33.80
CA SER A 41 -0.16 -16.41 -33.35
C SER A 41 0.51 -16.33 -31.97
N VAL A 42 0.62 -17.48 -31.29
CA VAL A 42 1.38 -17.67 -30.06
C VAL A 42 2.87 -17.63 -30.37
N LYS A 43 3.51 -16.52 -29.99
CA LYS A 43 4.91 -16.29 -30.30
C LYS A 43 5.81 -16.93 -29.23
N PRO A 44 6.93 -17.56 -29.61
CA PRO A 44 7.95 -17.94 -28.63
C PRO A 44 8.54 -16.67 -27.99
N ILE A 45 8.75 -16.69 -26.68
CA ILE A 45 9.36 -15.56 -25.96
C ILE A 45 10.57 -16.00 -25.14
N THR A 46 11.63 -15.19 -25.18
CA THR A 46 12.80 -15.37 -24.30
C THR A 46 12.56 -14.63 -22.99
N ASN A 47 13.15 -15.12 -21.89
CA ASN A 47 13.01 -14.50 -20.57
C ASN A 47 13.37 -12.99 -20.56
N SER A 48 14.40 -12.58 -21.31
CA SER A 48 14.80 -11.16 -21.42
C SER A 48 13.80 -10.29 -22.18
N LYS A 49 13.16 -10.82 -23.23
CA LYS A 49 12.11 -10.09 -23.95
C LYS A 49 10.83 -10.01 -23.11
N LEU A 50 10.52 -11.08 -22.38
CA LEU A 50 9.39 -11.13 -21.46
C LEU A 50 9.55 -10.12 -20.31
N GLU A 51 10.74 -10.03 -19.73
CA GLU A 51 11.09 -9.04 -18.71
C GLU A 51 10.87 -7.62 -19.25
N SER A 52 11.41 -7.30 -20.43
CA SER A 52 11.18 -6.00 -21.08
C SER A 52 9.72 -5.72 -21.47
N PHE A 53 8.89 -6.75 -21.63
CA PHE A 53 7.46 -6.63 -21.93
C PHE A 53 6.63 -6.43 -20.66
N LEU A 54 7.02 -7.06 -19.55
CA LEU A 54 6.37 -6.96 -18.24
C LEU A 54 6.87 -5.75 -17.44
N GLU A 55 7.99 -5.15 -17.81
CA GLU A 55 8.52 -3.87 -17.32
C GLU A 55 7.90 -2.65 -18.03
N LYS A 56 7.14 -2.85 -19.12
CA LYS A 56 6.32 -1.76 -19.67
C LYS A 56 5.10 -1.55 -18.77
N ASP A 57 5.08 -0.38 -18.16
CA ASP A 57 4.58 -0.01 -16.82
C ASP A 57 3.09 -0.19 -16.48
N ASP A 58 2.31 -0.96 -17.25
CA ASP A 58 0.87 -1.03 -17.01
C ASP A 58 0.31 -2.45 -17.03
N ILE A 59 1.05 -3.44 -17.54
CA ILE A 59 0.49 -4.76 -17.86
C ILE A 59 0.55 -5.75 -16.68
N ALA A 60 1.68 -5.83 -15.99
CA ALA A 60 1.85 -6.73 -14.83
C ALA A 60 1.19 -6.14 -13.57
N LEU A 61 1.27 -4.82 -13.38
CA LEU A 61 0.74 -4.12 -12.20
C LEU A 61 -0.80 -4.11 -12.13
N SER A 62 -1.47 -4.19 -13.27
CA SER A 62 -2.93 -4.27 -13.36
C SER A 62 -3.48 -5.71 -13.20
N GLY A 63 -2.62 -6.72 -13.03
CA GLY A 63 -3.03 -8.13 -13.00
C GLY A 63 -3.54 -8.67 -14.34
N ARG A 64 -3.06 -8.10 -15.46
CA ARG A 64 -3.48 -8.49 -16.83
C ARG A 64 -2.64 -9.60 -17.44
N ALA A 65 -1.53 -9.96 -16.81
CA ALA A 65 -0.68 -11.06 -17.23
C ALA A 65 -1.02 -12.33 -16.43
N GLN A 66 -1.19 -13.46 -17.11
CA GLN A 66 -1.49 -14.76 -16.52
C GLN A 66 -0.43 -15.77 -16.96
N LEU A 67 0.21 -16.45 -16.00
CA LEU A 67 1.00 -17.64 -16.27
C LEU A 67 0.06 -18.83 -16.31
N ILE A 68 0.16 -19.65 -17.35
CA ILE A 68 -0.64 -20.85 -17.52
C ILE A 68 0.29 -22.06 -17.56
N SER A 69 0.08 -23.02 -16.67
CA SER A 69 0.93 -24.21 -16.51
C SER A 69 0.20 -25.48 -16.92
N MET A 70 0.91 -26.35 -17.64
CA MET A 70 0.48 -27.71 -18.00
C MET A 70 1.09 -28.78 -17.09
N LEU A 71 1.81 -28.40 -16.02
CA LEU A 71 2.53 -29.34 -15.16
C LEU A 71 1.59 -30.38 -14.54
N SER A 72 0.47 -29.98 -13.96
CA SER A 72 -0.49 -30.92 -13.39
C SER A 72 -1.16 -31.82 -14.43
N MET A 73 -1.25 -31.37 -15.68
CA MET A 73 -1.69 -32.21 -16.79
C MET A 73 -0.61 -33.24 -17.16
N LYS A 74 0.65 -32.83 -17.26
CA LYS A 74 1.79 -33.71 -17.51
C LYS A 74 1.92 -34.79 -16.45
N GLU A 75 1.79 -34.43 -15.17
CA GLU A 75 1.82 -35.38 -14.05
C GLU A 75 0.69 -36.42 -14.17
N LYS A 76 -0.51 -36.00 -14.56
CA LYS A 76 -1.66 -36.91 -14.78
C LYS A 76 -1.51 -37.79 -16.03
N VAL A 77 -0.86 -37.29 -17.09
CA VAL A 77 -0.55 -38.06 -18.31
C VAL A 77 0.59 -39.06 -18.07
N GLY A 78 1.53 -38.73 -17.18
CA GLY A 78 2.66 -39.56 -16.82
C GLY A 78 3.60 -39.86 -18.00
N ASP A 79 4.06 -41.11 -18.08
CA ASP A 79 5.10 -41.55 -19.04
C ASP A 79 4.71 -41.34 -20.52
N SER A 80 3.41 -41.23 -20.80
CA SER A 80 2.91 -41.00 -22.15
C SER A 80 3.07 -39.56 -22.62
N TRP A 81 3.48 -38.62 -21.76
CA TRP A 81 3.52 -37.18 -22.03
C TRP A 81 4.21 -36.83 -23.34
N ASN A 82 5.39 -37.38 -23.58
CA ASN A 82 6.19 -37.08 -24.77
C ASN A 82 5.49 -37.45 -26.09
N SER A 83 4.54 -38.39 -26.07
CA SER A 83 3.80 -38.83 -27.25
C SER A 83 2.54 -37.99 -27.55
N VAL A 84 2.06 -37.23 -26.57
CA VAL A 84 0.82 -36.45 -26.66
C VAL A 84 1.02 -34.95 -26.47
N LYS A 85 2.16 -34.50 -25.93
CA LYS A 85 2.44 -33.08 -25.64
C LYS A 85 2.22 -32.15 -26.83
N GLY A 86 2.61 -32.58 -28.04
CA GLY A 86 2.40 -31.77 -29.25
C GLY A 86 0.92 -31.56 -29.59
N ARG A 87 0.11 -32.61 -29.44
CA ARG A 87 -1.35 -32.55 -29.69
C ARG A 87 -2.09 -31.75 -28.63
N ILE A 88 -1.66 -31.86 -27.37
CA ILE A 88 -2.18 -31.08 -26.25
C ILE A 88 -1.82 -29.60 -26.44
N ALA A 89 -0.57 -29.30 -26.77
CA ALA A 89 -0.09 -27.95 -27.04
C ALA A 89 -0.86 -27.31 -28.21
N SER A 90 -1.01 -27.99 -29.35
CA SER A 90 -1.79 -27.47 -30.47
C SER A 90 -3.26 -27.23 -30.11
N ALA A 91 -3.90 -28.16 -29.41
CA ALA A 91 -5.28 -27.99 -28.98
C ALA A 91 -5.45 -26.82 -27.99
N PHE A 92 -4.48 -26.64 -27.09
CA PHE A 92 -4.47 -25.51 -26.15
C PHE A 92 -4.23 -24.18 -26.85
N GLU A 93 -3.26 -24.10 -27.75
CA GLU A 93 -2.96 -22.89 -28.53
C GLU A 93 -4.20 -22.47 -29.34
N SER A 94 -4.88 -23.40 -30.02
CA SER A 94 -6.14 -23.09 -30.72
C SER A 94 -7.26 -22.62 -29.78
N SER A 95 -7.41 -23.24 -28.60
CA SER A 95 -8.39 -22.79 -27.60
C SER A 95 -8.07 -21.39 -27.07
N LEU A 96 -6.79 -21.08 -26.85
CA LEU A 96 -6.30 -19.77 -26.38
C LEU A 96 -6.60 -18.69 -27.42
N GLU A 97 -6.27 -18.94 -28.69
CA GLU A 97 -6.51 -18.01 -29.80
C GLU A 97 -7.99 -17.74 -30.03
N SER A 98 -8.85 -18.76 -29.90
CA SER A 98 -10.30 -18.60 -30.07
C SER A 98 -10.99 -17.82 -28.94
N SER A 99 -10.38 -17.77 -27.76
CA SER A 99 -10.97 -17.20 -26.55
C SER A 99 -10.41 -15.84 -26.15
N CYS A 100 -9.26 -15.45 -26.73
CA CYS A 100 -8.61 -14.17 -26.51
C CYS A 100 -8.94 -13.17 -27.62
N SER A 101 -8.89 -11.88 -27.30
CA SER A 101 -9.06 -10.79 -28.26
C SER A 101 -7.84 -10.69 -29.19
N PRO A 102 -7.99 -10.22 -30.45
CA PRO A 102 -6.85 -9.96 -31.34
C PRO A 102 -5.81 -8.97 -30.78
N ASN A 103 -6.20 -8.16 -29.79
CA ASN A 103 -5.31 -7.21 -29.11
C ASN A 103 -4.59 -7.81 -27.88
N ASP A 104 -4.93 -9.03 -27.48
CA ASP A 104 -4.25 -9.72 -26.39
C ASP A 104 -2.96 -10.36 -26.91
N ASN A 105 -1.92 -10.38 -26.08
CA ASN A 105 -0.62 -10.93 -26.47
C ASN A 105 -0.42 -12.32 -25.84
N LEU A 106 -0.19 -13.32 -26.68
CA LEU A 106 -0.04 -14.71 -26.28
C LEU A 106 1.39 -15.17 -26.55
N PHE A 107 2.04 -15.73 -25.53
CA PHE A 107 3.41 -16.19 -25.61
C PHE A 107 3.57 -17.63 -25.13
N LYS A 108 4.42 -18.38 -25.83
CA LYS A 108 4.90 -19.69 -25.40
C LYS A 108 6.26 -19.54 -24.73
N ARG A 109 6.36 -19.96 -23.47
CA ARG A 109 7.61 -19.90 -22.68
C ARG A 109 8.38 -21.21 -22.74
N SER A 110 7.67 -22.34 -22.69
CA SER A 110 8.24 -23.68 -22.77
C SER A 110 7.22 -24.67 -23.37
N ASP A 111 7.57 -25.95 -23.41
CA ASP A 111 6.64 -27.02 -23.79
C ASP A 111 5.48 -27.18 -22.80
N GLU A 112 5.56 -26.57 -21.61
CA GLU A 112 4.66 -26.78 -20.47
C GLU A 112 4.07 -25.48 -19.91
N GLU A 113 4.48 -24.31 -20.42
CA GLU A 113 4.08 -23.01 -19.88
C GLU A 113 3.80 -21.96 -20.96
N TYR A 114 2.71 -21.23 -20.74
CA TYR A 114 2.23 -20.15 -21.60
C TYR A 114 1.98 -18.89 -20.79
N ILE A 115 2.03 -17.73 -21.45
CA ILE A 115 1.74 -16.44 -20.85
C ILE A 115 0.71 -15.73 -21.70
N ALA A 116 -0.41 -15.35 -21.07
CA ALA A 116 -1.43 -14.51 -21.68
C ALA A 116 -1.37 -13.12 -21.08
N ILE A 117 -1.26 -12.11 -21.92
CA ILE A 117 -1.30 -10.69 -21.55
C ILE A 117 -2.56 -10.09 -22.15
N PHE A 118 -3.54 -9.81 -21.30
CA PHE A 118 -4.82 -9.24 -21.72
C PHE A 118 -4.69 -7.74 -21.97
N SER A 119 -5.27 -7.26 -23.07
CA SER A 119 -5.34 -5.84 -23.41
C SER A 119 -6.18 -5.07 -22.38
N SER A 120 -6.01 -3.74 -22.32
CA SER A 120 -6.79 -2.88 -21.40
C SER A 120 -8.29 -3.05 -21.60
N GLN A 121 -8.74 -3.22 -22.85
CA GLN A 121 -10.15 -3.42 -23.21
C GLN A 121 -10.68 -4.77 -22.71
N THR A 122 -9.88 -5.85 -22.81
CA THR A 122 -10.29 -7.16 -22.29
C THR A 122 -10.37 -7.18 -20.76
N ALA A 123 -9.54 -6.37 -20.09
CA ALA A 123 -9.43 -6.28 -18.63
C ALA A 123 -10.32 -5.22 -17.97
N GLU A 124 -10.89 -4.29 -18.73
CA GLU A 124 -11.68 -3.15 -18.21
C GLU A 124 -12.85 -3.58 -17.31
N ASN A 125 -13.44 -4.74 -17.59
CA ASN A 125 -14.59 -5.28 -16.86
C ASN A 125 -14.32 -6.63 -16.20
N LYS A 126 -13.05 -7.06 -16.10
CA LYS A 126 -12.68 -8.38 -15.58
C LYS A 126 -11.61 -8.23 -14.51
N SER A 127 -11.88 -8.76 -13.31
CA SER A 127 -10.88 -8.82 -12.27
C SER A 127 -9.73 -9.77 -12.65
N PRO A 128 -8.55 -9.67 -12.01
CA PRO A 128 -7.48 -10.64 -12.22
C PRO A 128 -7.91 -12.09 -11.97
N ASP A 129 -8.84 -12.31 -11.03
CA ASP A 129 -9.40 -13.63 -10.76
C ASP A 129 -10.28 -14.13 -11.91
N ASP A 130 -11.06 -13.24 -12.55
CA ASP A 130 -11.85 -13.58 -13.74
C ASP A 130 -10.95 -13.97 -14.91
N LEU A 131 -9.84 -13.25 -15.11
CA LEU A 131 -8.85 -13.56 -16.16
C LEU A 131 -8.13 -14.89 -15.89
N SER A 132 -7.71 -15.12 -14.65
CA SER A 132 -7.20 -16.42 -14.19
C SER A 132 -8.21 -17.55 -14.45
N ASN A 133 -9.49 -17.35 -14.12
CA ASN A 133 -10.55 -18.36 -14.31
C ASN A 133 -10.80 -18.69 -15.78
N ILE A 134 -10.72 -17.71 -16.68
CA ILE A 134 -10.79 -17.95 -18.14
C ILE A 134 -9.67 -18.90 -18.56
N CYS A 135 -8.43 -18.62 -18.17
CA CYS A 135 -7.29 -19.46 -18.50
C CYS A 135 -7.41 -20.88 -17.90
N ARG A 136 -7.89 -21.01 -16.66
CA ARG A 136 -8.13 -22.33 -16.03
C ARG A 136 -9.17 -23.12 -16.80
N ASN A 137 -10.29 -22.51 -17.17
CA ASN A 137 -11.37 -23.18 -17.87
C ASN A 137 -10.94 -23.71 -19.24
N LEU A 138 -10.12 -22.94 -19.98
CA LEU A 138 -9.56 -23.38 -21.26
C LEU A 138 -8.68 -24.62 -21.10
N MET A 139 -7.81 -24.61 -20.08
CA MET A 139 -6.92 -25.74 -19.83
C MET A 139 -7.70 -26.97 -19.36
N VAL A 140 -8.75 -26.80 -18.55
CA VAL A 140 -9.65 -27.89 -18.12
C VAL A 140 -10.40 -28.49 -19.32
N GLU A 141 -10.87 -27.67 -20.25
CA GLU A 141 -11.55 -28.16 -21.46
C GLU A 141 -10.62 -28.98 -22.35
N VAL A 142 -9.40 -28.49 -22.57
CA VAL A 142 -8.37 -29.22 -23.33
C VAL A 142 -8.03 -30.50 -22.59
N ALA A 143 -7.78 -30.43 -21.29
CA ALA A 143 -7.44 -31.60 -20.51
C ALA A 143 -8.57 -32.65 -20.54
N ARG A 144 -9.84 -32.22 -20.56
CA ARG A 144 -10.99 -33.12 -20.71
C ARG A 144 -11.00 -33.89 -22.02
N LYS A 145 -10.55 -33.27 -23.12
CA LYS A 145 -10.44 -33.92 -24.43
C LYS A 145 -9.38 -35.03 -24.46
N PHE A 146 -8.37 -34.98 -23.60
CA PHE A 146 -7.25 -35.94 -23.58
C PHE A 146 -7.27 -36.92 -22.40
N LEU A 147 -7.85 -36.54 -21.26
CA LEU A 147 -7.77 -37.28 -19.99
C LEU A 147 -9.13 -37.62 -19.37
N GLY A 148 -10.25 -37.08 -19.88
CA GLY A 148 -11.59 -37.28 -19.30
C GLY A 148 -11.93 -36.25 -18.21
N GLU A 149 -12.80 -36.58 -17.25
CA GLU A 149 -13.12 -35.62 -16.19
C GLU A 149 -11.92 -35.37 -15.28
N ILE A 150 -11.62 -34.09 -15.05
CA ILE A 150 -10.49 -33.63 -14.25
C ILE A 150 -10.97 -32.50 -13.36
N GLU A 151 -10.61 -32.56 -12.09
CA GLU A 151 -10.82 -31.46 -11.16
C GLU A 151 -9.90 -30.27 -11.49
N PRO A 152 -10.42 -29.03 -11.45
CA PRO A 152 -9.65 -27.84 -11.71
C PRO A 152 -8.60 -27.63 -10.62
N ASP A 153 -7.35 -27.51 -11.03
CA ASP A 153 -6.22 -27.21 -10.16
C ASP A 153 -5.99 -25.68 -10.13
N PRO A 154 -5.94 -25.04 -8.93
CA PRO A 154 -5.74 -23.61 -8.82
C PRO A 154 -4.40 -23.13 -9.41
N ASP A 155 -3.37 -23.98 -9.44
CA ASP A 155 -2.04 -23.66 -9.98
C ASP A 155 -1.97 -23.70 -11.52
N ILE A 156 -3.04 -24.11 -12.20
CA ILE A 156 -3.15 -24.08 -13.67
C ILE A 156 -2.95 -22.67 -14.22
N ALA A 157 -3.51 -21.66 -13.55
CA ALA A 157 -3.34 -20.27 -13.96
C ALA A 157 -3.13 -19.36 -12.75
N ARG A 158 -2.10 -18.51 -12.83
CA ARG A 158 -1.73 -17.57 -11.77
C ARG A 158 -1.47 -16.18 -12.36
N THR A 159 -2.02 -15.17 -11.73
CA THR A 159 -1.78 -13.78 -12.12
C THR A 159 -0.32 -13.43 -11.89
N ILE A 160 0.34 -12.91 -12.92
CA ILE A 160 1.71 -12.39 -12.85
C ILE A 160 1.62 -10.92 -12.50
N TYR A 161 2.01 -10.60 -11.27
CA TYR A 161 2.28 -9.23 -10.85
C TYR A 161 3.75 -8.87 -11.05
N GLY A 162 4.60 -9.88 -11.29
CA GLY A 162 6.00 -9.65 -11.57
C GLY A 162 6.86 -10.73 -12.19
N PHE A 163 8.07 -10.34 -12.53
CA PHE A 163 9.20 -11.12 -12.99
C PHE A 163 10.51 -10.50 -12.50
N LYS A 164 11.26 -11.18 -11.65
CA LYS A 164 12.55 -10.69 -11.13
C LYS A 164 13.50 -11.86 -10.94
N ASP A 165 14.76 -11.69 -11.35
CA ASP A 165 15.81 -12.71 -11.25
C ASP A 165 15.40 -14.09 -11.85
N GLY A 166 14.63 -14.06 -12.94
CA GLY A 166 14.14 -15.25 -13.66
C GLY A 166 12.92 -15.94 -13.05
N LYS A 167 12.34 -15.39 -11.97
CA LYS A 167 11.17 -15.93 -11.27
C LYS A 167 9.96 -15.02 -11.44
N PHE A 168 8.79 -15.64 -11.65
CA PHE A 168 7.52 -14.95 -11.64
C PHE A 168 7.06 -14.68 -10.22
N LEU A 169 6.30 -13.61 -10.09
CA LEU A 169 5.84 -13.08 -8.82
C LEU A 169 4.34 -13.02 -8.93
N PHE A 170 3.72 -13.92 -8.19
CA PHE A 170 2.30 -14.22 -8.26
C PHE A 170 1.50 -13.57 -7.14
N ASP A 171 2.22 -13.12 -6.11
CA ASP A 171 1.69 -12.25 -5.09
C ASP A 171 1.95 -10.82 -5.49
N ARG A 172 0.90 -10.00 -5.39
CA ARG A 172 0.99 -8.57 -5.67
C ARG A 172 2.04 -7.85 -4.80
N GLU A 173 2.43 -8.48 -3.69
CA GLU A 173 3.33 -7.95 -2.67
C GLU A 173 4.81 -8.39 -2.84
N VAL A 174 5.16 -9.30 -3.77
CA VAL A 174 6.49 -9.97 -3.78
C VAL A 174 7.46 -9.47 -4.89
N ARG A 175 7.10 -8.50 -5.76
CA ARG A 175 8.02 -7.99 -6.82
C ARG A 175 9.09 -7.00 -6.35
N GLU A 176 8.97 -6.42 -5.17
CA GLU A 176 9.93 -5.43 -4.67
C GLU A 176 10.77 -6.03 -3.53
N GLY A 177 12.01 -6.41 -3.86
CA GLY A 177 13.02 -7.00 -2.95
C GLY A 177 14.00 -7.98 -3.63
N PRO A 178 15.29 -8.11 -3.28
CA PRO A 178 16.41 -8.17 -4.24
C PRO A 178 17.19 -9.50 -4.32
N ASP A 179 17.50 -10.02 -5.51
CA ASP A 179 18.42 -11.16 -5.68
C ASP A 179 19.51 -10.89 -6.76
N ARG A 180 20.36 -9.89 -6.50
CA ARG A 180 21.75 -9.89 -7.00
C ARG A 180 22.70 -9.58 -5.85
N LYS A 181 23.23 -10.62 -5.21
CA LYS A 181 24.68 -10.96 -5.26
C LYS A 181 25.03 -12.16 -4.38
N LYS A 182 25.49 -13.21 -5.07
CA LYS A 182 26.59 -14.15 -4.77
C LYS A 182 26.91 -14.47 -3.30
N ALA A 183 26.76 -15.77 -3.01
CA ALA A 183 27.76 -16.69 -2.46
C ALA A 183 28.68 -16.17 -1.34
N GLY A 184 28.51 -16.74 -0.15
CA GLY A 184 29.62 -16.92 0.79
C GLY A 184 29.28 -16.77 2.27
N SER A 185 28.78 -17.85 2.86
CA SER A 185 29.03 -18.30 4.25
C SER A 185 28.31 -17.64 5.44
N ALA A 186 27.49 -18.52 6.06
CA ALA A 186 27.27 -18.76 7.50
C ALA A 186 26.37 -17.82 8.34
N ALA A 187 25.10 -18.25 8.47
CA ALA A 187 24.32 -18.51 9.71
C ALA A 187 24.72 -17.75 11.01
N LYS A 188 23.82 -17.09 11.76
CA LYS A 188 22.43 -17.44 12.19
C LYS A 188 21.73 -16.18 12.79
N PRO A 189 20.45 -16.23 13.23
CA PRO A 189 19.41 -15.30 12.80
C PRO A 189 19.09 -14.22 13.84
N GLU A 190 18.94 -12.98 13.38
CA GLU A 190 18.24 -11.94 14.14
C GLU A 190 17.10 -11.37 13.31
N GLU A 191 15.97 -11.25 14.00
CA GLU A 191 14.70 -10.69 13.57
C GLU A 191 14.91 -9.37 12.81
N GLN A 192 14.47 -9.30 11.55
CA GLN A 192 14.57 -8.06 10.77
C GLN A 192 13.23 -7.66 10.21
N LYS A 193 12.69 -6.63 10.89
CA LYS A 193 11.59 -5.73 10.51
C LYS A 193 11.64 -5.42 9.01
N SER A 194 10.58 -5.79 8.29
CA SER A 194 10.41 -5.48 6.87
C SER A 194 10.04 -4.00 6.70
N SER A 195 11.02 -3.16 6.33
CA SER A 195 10.80 -1.76 5.99
C SER A 195 10.17 -1.63 4.60
N VAL A 196 8.91 -1.22 4.47
CA VAL A 196 8.48 0.16 4.14
C VAL A 196 9.18 0.92 2.97
N ASN A 197 10.35 0.54 2.48
CA ASN A 197 11.22 1.44 1.73
C ASN A 197 11.10 1.41 0.19
N ASP A 198 10.15 0.67 -0.41
CA ASP A 198 10.17 0.43 -1.86
C ASP A 198 9.35 1.43 -2.72
N LEU A 199 8.76 2.48 -2.13
CA LEU A 199 7.96 3.50 -2.85
C LEU A 199 8.78 4.67 -3.43
N PHE A 200 10.10 4.59 -3.39
CA PHE A 200 10.98 5.70 -3.71
C PHE A 200 11.94 5.35 -4.84
N VAL A 201 11.95 6.18 -5.88
CA VAL A 201 12.89 6.07 -7.02
C VAL A 201 14.30 6.46 -6.57
N SER A 202 14.93 5.57 -5.81
CA SER A 202 16.37 5.37 -5.57
C SER A 202 16.53 4.61 -4.26
N ASN A 203 17.66 3.94 -4.08
CA ASN A 203 18.12 3.29 -2.83
C ASN A 203 18.24 4.22 -1.58
N GLU A 204 17.43 5.27 -1.46
CA GLU A 204 17.34 6.10 -0.26
C GLU A 204 16.41 5.38 0.72
N ARG A 205 16.91 5.13 1.93
CA ARG A 205 16.08 4.63 3.03
C ARG A 205 15.37 5.82 3.66
N PHE A 206 14.10 5.64 3.97
CA PHE A 206 13.29 6.61 4.68
C PHE A 206 13.00 6.06 6.06
N ASP A 207 13.16 6.92 7.05
CA ASP A 207 12.86 6.60 8.43
C ASP A 207 11.64 7.39 8.87
N LEU A 208 10.73 6.70 9.53
CA LEU A 208 9.58 7.31 10.16
C LEU A 208 10.01 7.93 11.49
N LEU A 209 9.83 9.23 11.60
CA LEU A 209 10.14 9.97 12.82
C LEU A 209 8.91 10.65 13.37
N TYR A 210 8.91 10.83 14.68
CA TYR A 210 7.82 11.43 15.43
C TYR A 210 8.31 12.68 16.12
N ARG A 211 7.56 13.77 15.99
CA ARG A 211 7.86 15.04 16.66
C ARG A 211 6.79 15.38 17.68
N PRO A 212 7.14 15.67 18.94
CA PRO A 212 6.16 15.97 19.97
C PRO A 212 5.47 17.31 19.73
N ASN A 213 4.17 17.34 20.02
CA ASN A 213 3.36 18.54 20.11
C ASN A 213 2.97 18.75 21.58
N TRP A 214 3.41 19.86 22.16
CA TRP A 214 3.10 20.24 23.53
C TRP A 214 1.81 21.06 23.59
N SER A 215 0.89 20.64 24.45
CA SER A 215 -0.34 21.37 24.73
C SER A 215 -0.07 22.48 25.74
N VAL A 216 -0.28 23.73 25.32
CA VAL A 216 -0.04 24.91 26.16
C VAL A 216 -0.95 24.95 27.38
N SER A 217 -2.23 24.55 27.21
CA SER A 217 -3.21 24.60 28.30
C SER A 217 -3.02 23.51 29.34
N HIS A 218 -2.51 22.34 28.94
CA HIS A 218 -2.34 21.18 29.82
C HIS A 218 -0.89 20.99 30.27
N GLU A 219 0.05 21.76 29.72
CA GLU A 219 1.49 21.63 29.94
C GLU A 219 1.94 20.16 29.81
N THR A 220 1.56 19.54 28.70
CA THR A 220 1.71 18.10 28.48
C THR A 220 1.95 17.83 26.99
N ILE A 221 2.89 16.94 26.67
CA ILE A 221 3.01 16.35 25.33
C ILE A 221 1.91 15.32 25.18
N THR A 222 0.97 15.57 24.27
CA THR A 222 -0.20 14.71 24.07
C THR A 222 -0.26 14.07 22.68
N THR A 223 0.41 14.70 21.72
CA THR A 223 0.28 14.37 20.30
C THR A 223 1.67 14.32 19.68
N TYR A 224 1.90 13.35 18.80
CA TYR A 224 3.12 13.25 18.00
C TYR A 224 2.76 13.42 16.52
N SER A 225 3.44 14.35 15.86
CA SER A 225 3.35 14.54 14.42
C SER A 225 4.24 13.52 13.72
N VAL A 226 3.71 12.83 12.72
CA VAL A 226 4.44 11.85 11.93
C VAL A 226 5.17 12.56 10.81
N HIS A 227 6.45 12.24 10.63
CA HIS A 227 7.33 12.82 9.64
C HIS A 227 8.11 11.72 8.91
N ALA A 228 8.26 11.88 7.60
CA ALA A 228 9.25 11.11 6.84
C ALA A 228 10.62 11.79 7.00
N SER A 229 11.70 11.02 7.08
CA SER A 229 13.06 11.54 6.98
C SER A 229 13.89 10.70 6.02
N ALA A 230 14.82 11.32 5.31
CA ALA A 230 15.81 10.62 4.50
C ALA A 230 17.09 11.43 4.42
N HIS A 231 18.21 10.73 4.29
CA HIS A 231 19.51 11.34 4.06
C HIS A 231 19.77 11.47 2.56
N ASP A 232 20.30 12.62 2.13
CA ASP A 232 20.83 12.76 0.77
C ASP A 232 22.25 12.17 0.64
N ALA A 233 22.82 12.21 -0.57
CA ALA A 233 24.18 11.71 -0.82
C ALA A 233 25.29 12.50 -0.09
N GLN A 234 24.96 13.67 0.46
CA GLN A 234 25.83 14.55 1.25
C GLN A 234 25.54 14.46 2.75
N ASP A 235 24.74 13.47 3.18
CA ASP A 235 24.32 13.24 4.56
C ASP A 235 23.46 14.37 5.17
N ASN A 236 22.87 15.24 4.34
CA ASN A 236 21.87 16.18 4.83
C ASN A 236 20.53 15.49 5.01
N VAL A 237 19.87 15.79 6.13
CA VAL A 237 18.55 15.25 6.44
C VAL A 237 17.47 16.07 5.74
N ARG A 238 16.63 15.38 4.98
CA ARG A 238 15.39 15.91 4.39
C ARG A 238 14.21 15.38 5.18
N TYR A 239 13.16 16.19 5.29
CA TYR A 239 11.95 15.86 6.04
C TYR A 239 10.68 15.99 5.20
N ASP A 240 9.63 15.26 5.58
CA ASP A 240 8.30 15.29 4.97
C ASP A 240 8.36 15.01 3.47
N TYR A 241 7.53 15.65 2.64
CA TYR A 241 7.56 15.47 1.18
C TYR A 241 8.87 15.96 0.52
N ASN A 242 9.80 16.57 1.26
CA ASN A 242 11.12 16.90 0.72
C ASN A 242 12.03 15.68 0.57
N VAL A 243 11.64 14.56 1.15
CA VAL A 243 12.34 13.28 1.00
C VAL A 243 12.17 12.73 -0.43
N LEU A 244 11.07 13.09 -1.12
CA LEU A 244 10.82 12.69 -2.50
C LEU A 244 11.76 13.40 -3.48
N LYS A 245 12.29 12.65 -4.45
CA LYS A 245 13.10 13.20 -5.55
C LYS A 245 12.26 14.01 -6.53
N ASP A 246 11.12 13.43 -6.91
CA ASP A 246 10.12 14.11 -7.72
C ASP A 246 8.88 14.40 -6.88
N LYS A 247 8.71 15.66 -6.51
CA LYS A 247 7.55 16.16 -5.74
C LYS A 247 6.32 16.39 -6.61
N THR A 248 6.50 16.34 -7.94
CA THR A 248 5.43 16.54 -8.93
C THR A 248 4.82 15.22 -9.38
N ALA A 249 5.57 14.13 -9.26
CA ALA A 249 5.07 12.76 -9.45
C ALA A 249 4.00 12.44 -8.41
N LEU A 250 2.76 12.31 -8.88
CA LEU A 250 1.61 12.06 -8.04
C LEU A 250 1.70 10.69 -7.34
N GLU A 251 2.28 9.70 -8.02
CA GLU A 251 2.52 8.36 -7.54
C GLU A 251 3.44 8.35 -6.31
N CYS A 252 4.46 9.23 -6.30
CA CYS A 252 5.39 9.36 -5.18
C CYS A 252 4.71 9.98 -3.95
N LEU A 253 3.84 10.98 -4.15
CA LEU A 253 3.06 11.59 -3.06
C LEU A 253 2.10 10.57 -2.44
N ILE A 254 1.37 9.84 -3.28
CA ILE A 254 0.42 8.81 -2.86
C ILE A 254 1.15 7.66 -2.15
N GLY A 255 2.27 7.21 -2.70
CA GLY A 255 3.11 6.18 -2.12
C GLY A 255 3.58 6.56 -0.72
N LEU A 256 4.15 7.75 -0.57
CA LEU A 256 4.59 8.25 0.73
C LEU A 256 3.43 8.32 1.75
N ASP A 257 2.27 8.83 1.36
CA ASP A 257 1.11 8.88 2.27
C ASP A 257 0.63 7.50 2.71
N TRP A 258 0.64 6.52 1.81
CA TRP A 258 0.29 5.13 2.15
C TRP A 258 1.27 4.52 3.13
N LEU A 259 2.54 4.86 2.95
CA LEU A 259 3.62 4.40 3.79
C LEU A 259 3.51 4.94 5.21
N LEU A 260 3.43 6.26 5.32
CA LEU A 260 3.28 6.95 6.60
C LEU A 260 2.04 6.43 7.34
N LEU A 261 0.94 6.16 6.63
CA LEU A 261 -0.25 5.57 7.23
C LEU A 261 -0.03 4.13 7.71
N SER A 262 0.54 3.27 6.86
CA SER A 262 0.67 1.83 7.17
C SER A 262 1.60 1.60 8.35
N ASP A 263 2.74 2.26 8.38
CA ASP A 263 3.72 2.17 9.47
C ASP A 263 3.19 2.77 10.76
N SER A 264 2.47 3.89 10.64
CA SER A 264 1.83 4.50 11.81
C SER A 264 0.83 3.53 12.42
N ILE A 265 0.07 2.78 11.63
CA ILE A 265 -0.87 1.77 12.15
C ILE A 265 -0.10 0.68 12.90
N GLU A 266 0.98 0.13 12.33
CA GLU A 266 1.78 -0.92 12.96
C GLU A 266 2.36 -0.46 14.31
N ILE A 267 2.97 0.73 14.33
CA ILE A 267 3.55 1.32 15.56
C ILE A 267 2.46 1.63 16.58
N MET A 268 1.31 2.17 16.14
CA MET A 268 0.17 2.45 17.00
C MET A 268 -0.40 1.18 17.64
N GLU A 269 -0.53 0.09 16.89
CA GLU A 269 -1.01 -1.20 17.40
C GLU A 269 -0.04 -1.75 18.45
N GLY A 270 1.27 -1.75 18.15
CA GLY A 270 2.31 -2.17 19.09
C GLY A 270 2.27 -1.36 20.38
N LEU A 271 2.18 -0.03 20.30
CA LEU A 271 2.10 0.84 21.47
C LEU A 271 0.77 0.67 22.22
N TYR A 272 -0.33 0.45 21.52
CA TYR A 272 -1.63 0.24 22.14
C TYR A 272 -1.68 -1.05 22.97
N ILE A 273 -1.11 -2.15 22.46
CA ILE A 273 -0.98 -3.42 23.18
C ILE A 273 -0.14 -3.23 24.46
N ASN A 274 0.91 -2.41 24.38
CA ASN A 274 1.77 -2.07 25.51
C ASN A 274 1.19 -1.00 26.45
N ASN A 275 -0.10 -0.67 26.34
CA ASN A 275 -0.81 0.35 27.11
C ASN A 275 -0.28 1.78 26.97
N PHE A 276 0.49 2.08 25.91
CA PHE A 276 0.86 3.43 25.57
C PHE A 276 -0.31 4.14 24.87
N ARG A 277 -0.71 5.30 25.40
CA ARG A 277 -1.81 6.11 24.87
C ARG A 277 -1.27 7.48 24.47
N THR A 278 -1.14 7.68 23.17
CA THR A 278 -0.68 8.92 22.54
C THR A 278 -1.52 9.19 21.29
N VAL A 279 -1.70 10.47 20.93
CA VAL A 279 -2.39 10.88 19.71
C VAL A 279 -1.39 11.06 18.56
N TYR A 280 -1.75 10.66 17.36
CA TYR A 280 -0.89 10.67 16.17
C TYR A 280 -1.45 11.66 15.15
N ALA A 281 -0.64 12.62 14.72
CA ALA A 281 -0.97 13.51 13.61
C ALA A 281 -0.29 12.98 12.33
N ILE A 282 -1.02 12.18 11.55
CA ILE A 282 -0.54 11.53 10.33
C ILE A 282 -0.77 12.48 9.14
N PRO A 283 0.27 12.89 8.41
CA PRO A 283 0.12 13.75 7.23
C PRO A 283 -0.57 12.98 6.09
N VAL A 284 -1.33 13.73 5.29
CA VAL A 284 -1.85 13.26 4.00
C VAL A 284 -1.85 14.43 3.03
N HIS A 285 -1.29 14.23 1.85
CA HIS A 285 -1.21 15.28 0.85
C HIS A 285 -2.58 15.55 0.24
N TYR A 286 -2.88 16.81 -0.05
CA TYR A 286 -4.12 17.20 -0.71
C TYR A 286 -4.33 16.44 -2.02
N GLU A 287 -3.29 16.32 -2.83
CA GLU A 287 -3.34 15.59 -4.10
C GLU A 287 -3.76 14.13 -3.95
N THR A 288 -3.37 13.45 -2.87
CA THR A 288 -3.73 12.05 -2.57
C THR A 288 -5.24 11.88 -2.33
N VAL A 289 -5.91 12.90 -1.80
CA VAL A 289 -7.35 12.84 -1.46
C VAL A 289 -8.21 13.76 -2.33
N PHE A 290 -7.62 14.40 -3.33
CA PHE A 290 -8.32 15.40 -4.14
C PHE A 290 -9.40 14.78 -5.04
N SER A 291 -9.12 13.69 -5.77
CA SER A 291 -10.12 13.08 -6.66
C SER A 291 -11.00 12.04 -5.94
N PRO A 292 -12.25 11.81 -6.38
CA PRO A 292 -13.12 10.75 -5.83
C PRO A 292 -12.49 9.35 -5.86
N GLU A 293 -11.77 9.02 -6.93
CA GLU A 293 -11.10 7.74 -7.10
C GLU A 293 -9.93 7.62 -6.11
N ARG A 294 -9.11 8.68 -5.99
CA ARG A 294 -7.94 8.69 -5.12
C ARG A 294 -8.31 8.68 -3.64
N ILE A 295 -9.28 9.49 -3.23
CA ILE A 295 -9.78 9.44 -1.85
C ILE A 295 -10.37 8.07 -1.56
N LYS A 296 -11.15 7.47 -2.46
CA LYS A 296 -11.65 6.10 -2.28
C LYS A 296 -10.50 5.09 -2.08
N GLY A 297 -9.44 5.20 -2.88
CA GLY A 297 -8.23 4.40 -2.73
C GLY A 297 -7.56 4.56 -1.36
N TYR A 298 -7.41 5.80 -0.89
CA TYR A 298 -6.86 6.10 0.43
C TYR A 298 -7.76 5.59 1.57
N LEU A 299 -9.08 5.75 1.47
CA LEU A 299 -10.04 5.27 2.46
C LEU A 299 -10.05 3.75 2.62
N LEU A 300 -9.80 3.00 1.54
CA LEU A 300 -9.63 1.54 1.63
C LEU A 300 -8.46 1.16 2.55
N ARG A 301 -7.42 1.99 2.62
CA ARG A 301 -6.29 1.82 3.53
C ARG A 301 -6.63 2.30 4.94
N CYS A 302 -7.35 3.42 5.08
CA CYS A 302 -7.84 3.88 6.39
C CYS A 302 -8.72 2.84 7.10
N LYS A 303 -9.40 1.94 6.37
CA LYS A 303 -10.14 0.82 6.96
C LYS A 303 -9.27 -0.14 7.75
N LYS A 304 -7.96 -0.21 7.47
CA LYS A 304 -7.01 -1.02 8.25
C LYS A 304 -6.78 -0.46 9.64
N ILE A 305 -7.11 0.82 9.91
CA ILE A 305 -7.03 1.39 11.25
C ILE A 305 -8.10 0.72 12.14
N PRO A 306 -7.69 -0.02 13.19
CA PRO A 306 -8.61 -0.61 14.15
C PRO A 306 -9.54 0.45 14.75
N GLU A 307 -10.81 0.11 14.96
CA GLU A 307 -11.82 1.08 15.41
C GLU A 307 -11.45 1.77 16.73
N GLU A 308 -10.82 1.02 17.64
CA GLU A 308 -10.35 1.49 18.94
C GLU A 308 -9.23 2.54 18.84
N LEU A 309 -8.43 2.47 17.77
CA LEU A 309 -7.29 3.38 17.53
C LEU A 309 -7.71 4.68 16.86
N ARG A 310 -8.86 4.71 16.16
CA ARG A 310 -9.33 5.89 15.42
C ARG A 310 -9.44 7.14 16.31
N LYS A 311 -9.76 6.99 17.60
CA LYS A 311 -9.82 8.11 18.57
C LYS A 311 -8.46 8.75 18.88
N TYR A 312 -7.36 8.08 18.53
CA TYR A 312 -5.98 8.56 18.65
C TYR A 312 -5.41 9.06 17.33
N VAL A 313 -6.16 9.03 16.23
CA VAL A 313 -5.69 9.51 14.91
C VAL A 313 -6.19 10.92 14.66
N ILE A 314 -5.29 11.79 14.22
CA ILE A 314 -5.56 13.07 13.57
C ILE A 314 -4.97 13.00 12.17
N PHE A 315 -5.77 13.22 11.14
CA PHE A 315 -5.22 13.40 9.79
C PHE A 315 -4.82 14.87 9.61
N ASN A 316 -3.55 15.12 9.29
CA ASN A 316 -3.01 16.43 8.95
C ASN A 316 -3.02 16.61 7.43
N LEU A 317 -4.01 17.32 6.90
CA LEU A 317 -4.11 17.60 5.47
C LEU A 317 -3.08 18.67 5.07
N THR A 318 -2.11 18.29 4.24
CA THR A 318 -0.97 19.11 3.84
C THR A 318 -0.99 19.46 2.35
N GLY A 319 -0.21 20.47 1.95
CA GLY A 319 -0.03 20.80 0.53
C GLY A 319 -1.30 21.32 -0.15
N ILE A 320 -2.18 21.98 0.60
CA ILE A 320 -3.43 22.52 0.08
C ILE A 320 -3.12 23.80 -0.72
N PRO A 321 -3.49 23.89 -2.00
CA PRO A 321 -3.32 25.10 -2.78
C PRO A 321 -4.16 26.26 -2.25
N ASP A 322 -3.70 27.49 -2.48
CA ASP A 322 -4.51 28.68 -2.20
C ASP A 322 -5.76 28.71 -3.09
N GLY A 323 -6.88 29.13 -2.52
CA GLY A 323 -8.15 29.28 -3.26
C GLY A 323 -8.96 28.00 -3.43
N VAL A 324 -8.59 26.88 -2.80
CA VAL A 324 -9.41 25.67 -2.80
C VAL A 324 -10.82 25.96 -2.24
N PRO A 325 -11.89 25.58 -2.94
CA PRO A 325 -13.25 25.79 -2.45
C PRO A 325 -13.51 25.08 -1.11
N VAL A 326 -14.14 25.79 -0.17
CA VAL A 326 -14.53 25.24 1.15
C VAL A 326 -15.38 23.98 1.01
N THR A 327 -16.29 23.94 0.03
CA THR A 327 -17.13 22.76 -0.24
C THR A 327 -16.29 21.51 -0.56
N LYS A 328 -15.18 21.66 -1.29
CA LYS A 328 -14.27 20.57 -1.62
C LYS A 328 -13.54 20.06 -0.37
N LEU A 329 -13.05 20.96 0.46
CA LEU A 329 -12.46 20.60 1.75
C LEU A 329 -13.47 19.85 2.63
N GLN A 330 -14.74 20.25 2.60
CA GLN A 330 -15.79 19.63 3.41
C GLN A 330 -16.00 18.18 3.03
N MET A 331 -16.04 17.89 1.73
CA MET A 331 -16.15 16.54 1.23
C MET A 331 -14.97 15.66 1.68
N ILE A 332 -13.74 16.18 1.58
CA ILE A 332 -12.54 15.46 1.99
C ILE A 332 -12.57 15.18 3.50
N ILE A 333 -12.82 16.22 4.32
CA ILE A 333 -12.88 16.11 5.78
C ILE A 333 -13.97 15.12 6.21
N SER A 334 -15.17 15.22 5.62
CA SER A 334 -16.30 14.33 5.93
C SER A 334 -15.99 12.88 5.56
N SER A 335 -15.20 12.65 4.52
CA SER A 335 -14.79 11.32 4.07
C SER A 335 -13.72 10.69 4.98
N LEU A 336 -12.79 11.50 5.50
CA LEU A 336 -11.73 11.05 6.42
C LEU A 336 -12.23 10.84 7.85
N LYS A 337 -13.21 11.65 8.29
CA LYS A 337 -13.67 11.70 9.69
C LYS A 337 -14.09 10.37 10.32
N PRO A 338 -14.68 9.38 9.61
CA PRO A 338 -15.01 8.07 10.18
C PRO A 338 -13.80 7.25 10.63
N TYR A 339 -12.61 7.59 10.15
CA TYR A 339 -11.36 6.87 10.40
C TYR A 339 -10.42 7.59 11.37
N CYS A 340 -10.84 8.74 11.92
CA CYS A 340 -10.01 9.54 12.83
C CYS A 340 -10.84 10.27 13.90
N ASN A 341 -10.17 10.77 14.93
CA ASN A 341 -10.77 11.64 15.94
C ASN A 341 -11.14 12.99 15.32
N SER A 342 -10.27 13.53 14.50
CA SER A 342 -10.44 14.84 13.87
C SER A 342 -9.49 15.03 12.70
N VAL A 343 -9.79 16.01 11.87
CA VAL A 343 -8.90 16.48 10.81
C VAL A 343 -8.25 17.80 11.25
N GLN A 344 -6.99 17.95 10.88
CA GLN A 344 -6.17 19.14 10.99
C GLN A 344 -5.86 19.65 9.59
N LEU A 345 -5.87 20.96 9.40
CA LEU A 345 -5.55 21.59 8.13
C LEU A 345 -4.25 22.40 8.26
N GLU A 346 -3.27 22.11 7.41
CA GLU A 346 -2.03 22.88 7.33
C GLU A 346 -2.20 24.06 6.39
N CYS A 347 -2.13 25.27 6.95
CA CYS A 347 -2.29 26.52 6.23
C CYS A 347 -0.95 26.97 5.64
N ALA A 348 -0.91 27.19 4.32
CA ALA A 348 0.26 27.77 3.65
C ALA A 348 0.49 29.24 4.08
N SER A 349 -0.59 29.97 4.38
CA SER A 349 -0.56 31.34 4.87
C SER A 349 -1.49 31.52 6.06
N LEU A 350 -1.25 32.53 6.91
CA LEU A 350 -2.11 32.81 8.07
C LEU A 350 -3.50 33.28 7.59
N PRO A 351 -4.57 32.49 7.82
CA PRO A 351 -5.90 32.89 7.42
C PRO A 351 -6.38 34.05 8.31
N ARG A 352 -6.77 35.16 7.69
CA ARG A 352 -7.32 36.32 8.42
C ARG A 352 -8.68 36.02 9.05
N ASP A 353 -9.47 35.19 8.38
CA ASP A 353 -10.82 34.83 8.81
C ASP A 353 -10.99 33.31 8.84
N CYS A 354 -11.03 32.74 10.04
CA CYS A 354 -11.22 31.31 10.25
C CYS A 354 -12.70 30.90 10.20
N SER A 355 -13.65 31.83 10.15
CA SER A 355 -15.09 31.51 10.18
C SER A 355 -15.52 30.64 8.98
N LYS A 356 -14.88 30.84 7.83
CA LYS A 356 -15.10 30.06 6.60
C LYS A 356 -14.57 28.62 6.69
N LEU A 357 -13.70 28.35 7.67
CA LEU A 357 -13.08 27.04 7.88
C LEU A 357 -13.77 26.25 9.00
N VAL A 358 -14.91 26.72 9.52
CA VAL A 358 -15.67 25.97 10.53
C VAL A 358 -16.47 24.86 9.86
N MET A 359 -16.00 23.62 10.02
CA MET A 359 -16.51 22.46 9.29
C MET A 359 -16.60 21.24 10.22
N PRO A 360 -17.65 20.42 10.13
CA PRO A 360 -17.75 19.21 10.94
C PRO A 360 -16.54 18.30 10.74
N GLY A 361 -15.89 17.94 11.84
CA GLY A 361 -14.70 17.09 11.84
C GLY A 361 -13.36 17.82 11.73
N LEU A 362 -13.33 19.08 11.29
CA LEU A 362 -12.14 19.92 11.41
C LEU A 362 -12.03 20.46 12.84
N ARG A 363 -10.88 20.29 13.46
CA ARG A 363 -10.63 20.76 14.83
C ARG A 363 -9.39 21.62 14.97
N TYR A 364 -8.41 21.44 14.11
CA TYR A 364 -7.10 22.07 14.24
C TYR A 364 -6.73 22.85 12.98
N LEU A 365 -6.18 24.05 13.16
CA LEU A 365 -5.49 24.80 12.12
C LEU A 365 -4.01 24.85 12.46
N LYS A 366 -3.20 24.28 11.58
CA LYS A 366 -1.75 24.20 11.73
C LYS A 366 -1.08 25.23 10.84
N TYR A 367 -0.11 25.93 11.40
CA TYR A 367 0.77 26.82 10.65
C TYR A 367 2.23 26.55 11.03
N ARG A 368 3.11 26.59 10.02
CA ARG A 368 4.55 26.39 10.20
C ARG A 368 5.25 27.75 10.23
N LEU A 369 6.00 28.03 11.28
CA LEU A 369 6.86 29.22 11.30
C LEU A 369 7.97 29.08 10.24
N PRO A 370 8.27 30.13 9.47
CA PRO A 370 9.40 30.12 8.56
C PRO A 370 10.73 30.01 9.33
N ASP A 371 11.75 29.43 8.71
CA ASP A 371 13.06 29.22 9.36
C ASP A 371 13.71 30.54 9.80
N LYS A 372 13.43 31.62 9.06
CA LYS A 372 13.75 32.99 9.46
C LYS A 372 12.44 33.75 9.66
N VAL A 373 12.00 33.81 10.92
CA VAL A 373 10.84 34.61 11.28
C VAL A 373 11.18 36.10 11.09
N PRO A 374 10.36 36.85 10.34
CA PRO A 374 10.56 38.29 10.20
C PRO A 374 10.54 38.96 11.58
N SER A 375 11.53 39.78 11.89
CA SER A 375 11.59 40.58 13.13
C SER A 375 10.53 41.70 13.19
N ASP A 376 9.64 41.76 12.20
CA ASP A 376 8.57 42.74 12.11
C ASP A 376 7.45 42.41 13.11
N LYS A 377 7.13 43.38 13.98
CA LYS A 377 6.00 43.29 14.90
C LYS A 377 4.69 42.99 14.19
N SER A 378 4.53 43.42 12.93
CA SER A 378 3.32 43.15 12.14
C SER A 378 3.07 41.66 11.91
N TYR A 379 4.14 40.84 11.90
CA TYR A 379 4.03 39.39 11.74
C TYR A 379 3.37 38.75 12.97
N TRP A 380 3.85 39.09 14.16
CA TRP A 380 3.30 38.59 15.42
C TRP A 380 1.90 39.12 15.70
N VAL A 381 1.57 40.33 15.27
CA VAL A 381 0.19 40.85 15.31
C VAL A 381 -0.75 39.98 14.47
N LYS A 382 -0.37 39.62 13.24
CA LYS A 382 -1.16 38.71 12.39
C LYS A 382 -1.30 37.32 13.01
N MET A 383 -0.24 36.81 13.66
CA MET A 383 -0.30 35.56 14.40
C MET A 383 -1.29 35.63 15.57
N ALA A 384 -1.32 36.77 16.27
CA ALA A 384 -2.28 37.00 17.34
C ALA A 384 -3.72 37.05 16.84
N GLU A 385 -3.96 37.76 15.74
CA GLU A 385 -5.26 37.78 15.06
C GLU A 385 -5.70 36.36 14.66
N PHE A 386 -4.78 35.55 14.12
CA PHE A 386 -5.04 34.15 13.78
C PHE A 386 -5.45 33.32 15.01
N ALA A 387 -4.71 33.40 16.12
CA ALA A 387 -5.02 32.66 17.34
C ALA A 387 -6.37 33.08 17.94
N ILE A 388 -6.67 34.39 17.96
CA ILE A 388 -7.95 34.94 18.41
C ILE A 388 -9.08 34.45 17.50
N SER A 389 -8.88 34.46 16.18
CA SER A 389 -9.85 33.99 15.19
C SER A 389 -10.14 32.49 15.35
N CYS A 390 -9.12 31.67 15.61
CA CYS A 390 -9.28 30.25 15.94
C CYS A 390 -10.14 30.07 17.20
N LYS A 391 -9.78 30.76 18.29
CA LYS A 391 -10.48 30.67 19.58
C LYS A 391 -11.94 31.07 19.46
N LYS A 392 -12.24 32.16 18.76
CA LYS A 392 -13.63 32.64 18.51
C LYS A 392 -14.47 31.58 17.79
N ASN A 393 -13.85 30.84 16.89
CA ASN A 393 -14.50 29.80 16.08
C ASN A 393 -14.39 28.38 16.68
N LYS A 394 -13.90 28.24 17.92
CA LYS A 394 -13.69 26.95 18.63
C LYS A 394 -12.74 25.99 17.89
N LEU A 395 -11.84 26.54 17.07
CA LEU A 395 -10.73 25.80 16.45
C LEU A 395 -9.50 25.88 17.34
N LEU A 396 -8.68 24.83 17.30
CA LEU A 396 -7.43 24.74 18.04
C LEU A 396 -6.28 25.14 17.12
N SER A 397 -5.46 26.09 17.56
CA SER A 397 -4.28 26.55 16.82
C SER A 397 -3.06 25.68 17.12
N VAL A 398 -2.34 25.28 16.08
CA VAL A 398 -1.13 24.47 16.16
C VAL A 398 0.00 25.21 15.44
N ILE A 399 1.05 25.59 16.15
CA ILE A 399 2.22 26.24 15.56
C ILE A 399 3.40 25.29 15.60
N THR A 400 4.06 25.12 14.46
CA THR A 400 5.22 24.23 14.30
C THR A 400 6.47 25.01 13.90
N ASN A 401 7.64 24.38 14.04
CA ASN A 401 8.96 24.98 13.81
C ASN A 401 9.29 26.09 14.84
N VAL A 402 8.90 25.89 16.09
CA VAL A 402 9.24 26.79 17.21
C VAL A 402 10.60 26.38 17.79
N ASN A 403 11.67 27.02 17.31
CA ASN A 403 13.04 26.61 17.64
C ASN A 403 13.79 27.60 18.56
N SER A 404 13.15 28.67 19.04
CA SER A 404 13.77 29.64 19.96
C SER A 404 12.89 29.92 21.17
N VAL A 405 13.53 30.26 22.30
CA VAL A 405 12.85 30.64 23.54
C VAL A 405 11.94 31.85 23.31
N GLU A 406 12.41 32.82 22.54
CA GLU A 406 11.62 34.00 22.18
C GLU A 406 10.32 33.61 21.45
N HIS A 407 10.40 32.76 20.42
CA HIS A 407 9.21 32.31 19.70
C HIS A 407 8.28 31.49 20.61
N LEU A 408 8.84 30.66 21.49
CA LEU A 408 8.07 29.88 22.45
C LEU A 408 7.29 30.79 23.43
N MET A 409 7.93 31.85 23.94
CA MET A 409 7.30 32.84 24.82
C MET A 409 6.19 33.60 24.11
N ILE A 410 6.47 34.16 22.93
CA ILE A 410 5.51 34.97 22.17
C ILE A 410 4.30 34.13 21.75
N THR A 411 4.51 32.92 21.21
CA THR A 411 3.41 32.05 20.77
C THR A 411 2.51 31.60 21.93
N ARG A 412 3.08 31.39 23.12
CA ARG A 412 2.31 31.12 24.34
C ARG A 412 1.49 32.33 24.78
N GLU A 413 2.09 33.52 24.81
CA GLU A 413 1.42 34.75 25.23
C GLU A 413 0.24 35.10 24.31
N ILE A 414 0.40 34.85 23.01
CA ILE A 414 -0.65 34.99 22.00
C ILE A 414 -1.82 34.01 22.23
N GLY A 415 -1.62 32.94 23.00
CA GLY A 415 -2.66 31.98 23.35
C GLY A 415 -2.83 30.85 22.33
N VAL A 416 -1.74 30.45 21.66
CA VAL A 416 -1.72 29.26 20.81
C VAL A 416 -2.01 28.00 21.64
N ASN A 417 -2.67 26.99 21.06
CA ASN A 417 -3.07 25.79 21.80
C ASN A 417 -2.00 24.69 21.82
N PHE A 418 -1.30 24.49 20.71
CA PHE A 418 -0.25 23.46 20.57
C PHE A 418 0.98 24.03 19.91
N LEU A 419 2.15 23.62 20.42
CA LEU A 419 3.46 24.04 19.92
C LEU A 419 4.29 22.80 19.60
N SER A 420 5.05 22.87 18.50
CA SER A 420 6.03 21.85 18.14
C SER A 420 7.28 22.50 17.55
N GLY A 421 8.45 21.96 17.87
CA GLY A 421 9.73 22.54 17.49
C GLY A 421 10.86 21.96 18.33
N ASP A 422 12.10 22.30 18.00
CA ASP A 422 13.30 21.72 18.65
C ASP A 422 13.33 22.04 20.16
N ILE A 423 12.77 23.19 20.54
CA ILE A 423 12.66 23.59 21.95
C ILE A 423 11.71 22.70 22.76
N ILE A 424 10.75 22.05 22.11
CA ILE A 424 9.77 21.17 22.76
C ILE A 424 10.36 19.77 22.89
N GLY A 425 10.93 19.27 21.81
CA GLY A 425 11.56 17.96 21.76
C GLY A 425 12.02 17.61 20.36
N ASN A 426 13.11 16.83 20.32
CA ASN A 426 13.68 16.34 19.08
C ASN A 426 12.78 15.28 18.44
N TYR A 427 13.10 14.95 17.19
CA TYR A 427 12.56 13.78 16.53
C TYR A 427 12.92 12.50 17.31
N CYS A 428 11.97 11.58 17.41
CA CYS A 428 12.17 10.25 17.98
C CYS A 428 11.66 9.16 17.04
N GLU A 429 12.26 7.97 17.09
CA GLU A 429 11.85 6.82 16.26
C GLU A 429 10.55 6.18 16.76
N ILE A 430 10.29 6.26 18.06
CA ILE A 430 9.10 5.69 18.69
C ILE A 430 8.44 6.77 19.56
N PRO A 431 7.13 7.02 19.41
CA PRO A 431 6.40 7.94 20.26
C PRO A 431 6.36 7.45 21.71
N GLU A 432 6.52 8.38 22.64
CA GLU A 432 6.40 8.07 24.06
C GLU A 432 4.96 8.24 24.55
N HIS A 433 4.71 7.82 25.80
CA HIS A 433 3.44 8.07 26.45
C HIS A 433 3.20 9.58 26.60
N MET A 434 1.94 9.98 26.76
CA MET A 434 1.59 11.32 27.21
C MET A 434 2.40 11.72 28.46
N GLN A 435 3.17 12.80 28.34
CA GLN A 435 4.12 13.26 29.36
C GLN A 435 3.82 14.68 29.80
N LYS A 436 3.71 14.89 31.10
CA LYS A 436 3.56 16.24 31.66
C LYS A 436 4.93 16.92 31.66
N ILE A 437 5.03 18.04 30.95
CA ILE A 437 6.23 18.87 30.92
C ILE A 437 5.79 20.29 31.22
N LYS A 438 6.20 20.79 32.39
CA LYS A 438 5.80 22.14 32.82
C LYS A 438 6.48 23.19 31.96
N TRP A 439 5.86 24.36 31.89
CA TRP A 439 6.45 25.49 31.19
C TRP A 439 7.89 25.81 31.62
N GLN A 440 8.15 25.82 32.93
CA GLN A 440 9.48 26.14 33.47
C GLN A 440 10.53 25.12 33.02
N GLU A 441 10.16 23.84 32.91
CA GLU A 441 11.06 22.79 32.45
C GLU A 441 11.42 22.98 30.97
N LEU A 442 10.47 23.41 30.13
CA LEU A 442 10.74 23.73 28.72
C LEU A 442 11.67 24.92 28.55
N VAL A 443 11.46 26.01 29.31
CA VAL A 443 12.31 27.20 29.22
C VAL A 443 13.72 26.88 29.72
N ASN A 444 13.84 26.20 30.86
CA ASN A 444 15.15 25.83 31.39
C ASN A 444 15.92 24.90 30.45
N LYS A 445 15.23 23.97 29.77
CA LYS A 445 15.84 23.07 28.79
C LYS A 445 16.37 23.80 27.55
N ALA A 446 15.87 24.99 27.28
CA ALA A 446 16.19 25.78 26.09
C ALA A 446 17.29 26.83 26.31
N GLU A 447 17.67 27.07 27.56
CA GLU A 447 18.81 27.94 27.94
C GLU A 447 20.16 27.21 27.95
N PHE A 448 20.14 25.89 27.71
CA PHE A 448 21.31 25.01 27.50
C PHE A 448 21.31 24.47 26.07
#